data_AF-A0A7C4C755-F1
#
_entry.id   AF-A0A7C4C755-F1
#
_cell.length_a   1.000
_cell.length_b   1.000
_cell.length_c   1.000
_cell.angle_alpha   90.00
_cell.angle_beta   90.00
_cell.angle_gamma   90.00
#
_symmetry.space_group_name_H-M   'P 1'
#
loop_
_entity.id
_entity.type
_entity.pdbx_description
1 polymer ?
#
loop_
_entity_poly.entity_id
_entity_poly.type
_entity_poly.pdbx_seq_one_letter_code
_entity_poly.pdbx_strand_id
1 'polypeptide(L)'
;HIISTLFERGYITTTPKRGKLIATKLGIKVFQYLTSKYHKYVCEETTRKLEKLMDDVEEGRANYMNILMELYDEMKEITTTI
;
A
#
# COMPACT_ATOMS: atom_id res chain seq x y z
N HIS A 1 -13.24 -1.54 -4.42
CA HIS A 1 -12.54 -0.44 -3.73
C HIS A 1 -11.01 -0.47 -3.84
N ILE A 2 -10.31 -1.61 -3.98
CA ILE A 2 -8.85 -1.61 -4.30
C ILE A 2 -8.60 -1.86 -5.79
N ILE A 3 -9.22 -2.92 -6.34
CA ILE A 3 -9.03 -3.32 -7.74
C ILE A 3 -9.48 -2.23 -8.71
N SER A 4 -10.61 -1.57 -8.45
CA SER A 4 -11.13 -0.47 -9.28
C SER A 4 -10.12 0.68 -9.41
N THR A 5 -9.48 1.07 -8.30
CA THR A 5 -8.47 2.14 -8.29
C THR A 5 -7.23 1.77 -9.10
N LEU A 6 -6.82 0.49 -9.08
CA LEU A 6 -5.69 0.03 -9.91
C LEU A 6 -6.02 0.08 -11.41
N PHE A 7 -7.28 -0.17 -11.79
CA PHE A 7 -7.75 -0.01 -13.16
C PHE A 7 -7.81 1.47 -13.58
N GLU A 8 -8.44 2.32 -12.77
CA GLU A 8 -8.60 3.75 -13.02
C GLU A 8 -7.24 4.46 -13.19
N ARG A 9 -6.24 4.06 -12.40
CA ARG A 9 -4.86 4.58 -12.48
C ARG A 9 -4.01 3.92 -13.58
N GLY A 10 -4.57 2.96 -14.31
CA GLY A 10 -3.89 2.28 -15.42
C GLY A 10 -2.73 1.37 -15.00
N TYR A 11 -2.71 0.89 -13.76
CA TYR A 11 -1.69 -0.05 -13.29
C TYR A 11 -1.97 -1.50 -13.70
N ILE A 12 -3.25 -1.84 -13.90
CA ILE A 12 -3.69 -3.16 -14.35
C ILE A 12 -4.64 -3.05 -15.55
N THR A 13 -4.70 -4.11 -16.36
CA THR A 13 -5.65 -4.25 -17.47
C THR A 13 -6.08 -5.71 -17.62
N THR A 14 -7.09 -5.99 -18.44
CA THR A 14 -7.58 -7.35 -18.71
C THR A 14 -7.06 -7.88 -20.05
N THR A 15 -6.76 -9.18 -20.11
CA THR A 15 -6.45 -9.82 -21.39
C THR A 15 -7.69 -9.91 -22.30
N PRO A 16 -7.58 -9.64 -23.61
CA PRO A 16 -8.74 -9.60 -24.53
C PRO A 16 -9.54 -10.90 -24.61
N LYS A 17 -8.90 -12.06 -24.39
CA LYS A 17 -9.49 -13.38 -24.65
C LYS A 17 -10.06 -14.08 -23.42
N ARG A 18 -9.67 -13.69 -22.20
CA ARG A 18 -10.02 -14.43 -20.96
C ARG A 18 -10.26 -13.55 -19.73
N GLY A 19 -10.23 -12.22 -19.85
CA GLY A 19 -10.48 -11.32 -18.72
C GLY A 19 -9.45 -11.40 -17.58
N LYS A 20 -8.33 -12.11 -17.76
CA LYS A 20 -7.28 -12.20 -16.74
C LYS A 20 -6.66 -10.83 -16.47
N LEU A 21 -6.46 -10.52 -15.20
CA LEU A 21 -5.76 -9.31 -14.77
C LEU A 21 -4.26 -9.42 -15.09
N ILE A 22 -3.72 -8.40 -15.73
CA ILE A 22 -2.30 -8.27 -16.04
C ILE A 22 -1.82 -6.87 -15.65
N ALA A 23 -0.58 -6.79 -15.15
CA ALA A 23 0.06 -5.51 -14.85
C ALA A 23 0.45 -4.80 -16.15
N THR A 24 0.22 -3.49 -16.22
CA THR A 24 0.69 -2.66 -17.33
C THR A 24 2.18 -2.35 -17.16
N LYS A 25 2.84 -1.86 -18.22
CA LYS A 25 4.23 -1.37 -18.12
C LYS A 25 4.38 -0.28 -17.05
N LEU A 26 3.35 0.57 -16.90
CA LEU A 26 3.32 1.61 -15.88
C LEU A 26 3.21 0.97 -14.48
N GLY A 27 2.26 0.05 -14.29
CA GLY A 27 2.09 -0.66 -13.01
C GLY A 27 3.37 -1.37 -12.56
N ILE A 28 4.07 -2.05 -13.48
CA ILE A 28 5.35 -2.71 -13.19
C ILE A 28 6.41 -1.69 -12.76
N LYS A 29 6.58 -0.60 -13.51
CA LYS A 29 7.58 0.43 -13.17
C LYS A 29 7.32 1.09 -11.82
N VAL A 30 6.07 1.44 -11.55
CA VAL A 30 5.66 2.03 -10.26
C VAL A 30 5.92 1.04 -9.13
N PHE A 31 5.50 -0.21 -9.29
CA PHE A 31 5.73 -1.25 -8.29
C PHE A 31 7.22 -1.48 -8.01
N GLN A 32 8.06 -1.54 -9.05
CA GLN A 32 9.52 -1.69 -8.91
C GLN A 32 10.15 -0.49 -8.21
N TYR A 33 9.72 0.72 -8.54
CA TYR A 33 10.20 1.95 -7.88
C TYR A 33 9.85 1.93 -6.38
N LEU A 34 8.59 1.63 -6.05
CA LEU A 34 8.13 1.58 -4.67
C LEU A 34 8.82 0.47 -3.87
N THR A 35 8.93 -0.72 -4.46
CA THR A 35 9.58 -1.87 -3.80
C THR A 35 11.08 -1.63 -3.60
N SER A 36 11.76 -0.94 -4.51
CA SER A 36 13.20 -0.69 -4.37
C SER A 36 13.54 0.41 -3.37
N LYS A 37 12.77 1.50 -3.34
CA LYS A 37 13.06 2.65 -2.46
C LYS A 37 12.32 2.63 -1.13
N TYR A 38 11.15 2.02 -1.08
CA TYR A 38 10.25 2.08 0.06
C TYR A 38 9.81 0.70 0.53
N HIS A 39 10.65 -0.34 0.31
CA HIS A 39 10.34 -1.74 0.63
C HIS A 39 9.71 -1.93 2.01
N LYS A 40 10.32 -1.32 3.04
CA LYS A 40 9.87 -1.38 4.44
C LYS A 40 8.41 -0.94 4.62
N TYR A 41 7.92 -0.04 3.78
CA TYR A 41 6.60 0.58 3.91
C TYR A 41 5.54 -0.07 3.02
N VAL A 42 5.92 -0.73 1.92
CA VAL A 42 4.98 -1.30 0.94
C VAL A 42 4.95 -2.83 0.90
N CYS A 43 5.69 -3.50 1.79
CA CYS A 43 5.68 -4.96 1.86
C CYS A 43 4.41 -5.50 2.52
N GLU A 44 4.07 -6.75 2.20
CA GLU A 44 2.88 -7.42 2.72
C GLU A 44 2.87 -7.52 4.25
N GLU A 45 4.03 -7.70 4.87
CA GLU A 45 4.15 -7.74 6.33
C GLU A 45 3.71 -6.41 6.97
N THR A 46 4.09 -5.28 6.38
CA THR A 46 3.69 -3.96 6.87
C THR A 46 2.19 -3.74 6.70
N THR A 47 1.63 -4.13 5.54
CA THR A 47 0.17 -4.09 5.33
C THR A 47 -0.58 -4.92 6.38
N ARG A 48 -0.13 -6.17 6.62
CA ARG A 48 -0.75 -7.07 7.60
C ARG A 48 -0.67 -6.52 9.03
N LYS A 49 0.44 -5.88 9.40
CA LYS A 49 0.59 -5.23 10.70
C LYS A 49 -0.39 -4.07 10.86
N LEU A 50 -0.53 -3.24 9.82
CA LEU A 50 -1.44 -2.11 9.84
C LEU A 50 -2.91 -2.56 9.92
N GLU A 51 -3.31 -3.57 9.16
CA GLU A 51 -4.67 -4.14 9.24
C GLU A 51 -4.98 -4.63 10.65
N LYS A 52 -4.05 -5.35 11.29
CA LYS A 52 -4.22 -5.79 12.68
C LYS A 52 -4.36 -4.62 13.67
N LEU A 53 -3.59 -3.54 13.49
CA LEU A 53 -3.72 -2.35 14.33
C LEU A 53 -5.09 -1.68 14.15
N MET A 54 -5.66 -1.70 12.94
CA MET A 54 -7.02 -1.20 12.69
C MET A 54 -8.06 -2.07 13.39
N ASP A 55 -7.92 -3.40 13.35
CA ASP A 55 -8.80 -4.33 14.08
C ASP A 55 -8.72 -4.09 15.61
N ASP A 56 -7.51 -3.91 16.16
CA ASP A 56 -7.32 -3.63 17.58
C ASP A 56 -7.92 -2.28 18.01
N VAL A 57 -7.92 -1.28 17.12
CA VAL A 57 -8.61 0.00 17.36
C VAL A 57 -10.13 -0.18 17.33
N GLU A 58 -10.66 -0.93 16.35
CA GLU A 58 -12.09 -1.22 16.23
C GLU A 58 -12.63 -1.93 17.48
N GLU A 59 -11.84 -2.85 18.03
CA GLU A 59 -12.17 -3.59 19.25
C GLU A 59 -11.87 -2.81 20.56
N GLY A 60 -11.41 -1.55 20.46
CA GLY A 60 -11.12 -0.68 21.59
C GLY A 60 -9.88 -1.07 22.40
N ARG A 61 -9.03 -1.96 21.86
CA ARG A 61 -7.79 -2.44 22.48
C ARG A 61 -6.58 -1.54 22.23
N ALA A 62 -6.65 -0.65 21.25
CA ALA A 62 -5.59 0.27 20.90
C ALA A 62 -6.08 1.72 20.75
N ASN A 63 -5.21 2.68 21.09
CA ASN A 63 -5.50 4.10 20.92
C ASN A 63 -5.07 4.56 19.52
N TYR A 64 -6.05 4.94 18.69
CA TYR A 64 -5.81 5.36 17.32
C TYR A 64 -4.88 6.57 17.19
N MET A 65 -4.89 7.52 18.14
CA MET A 65 -4.03 8.71 18.08
C MET A 65 -2.55 8.36 18.20
N ASN A 66 -2.20 7.40 19.05
CA ASN A 66 -0.82 6.94 19.20
C ASN A 66 -0.33 6.28 17.91
N ILE A 67 -1.16 5.42 17.31
CA ILE A 67 -0.84 4.76 16.03
C ILE A 67 -0.68 5.77 14.90
N LEU A 68 -1.56 6.78 14.82
CA LEU A 68 -1.44 7.84 13.81
C LEU A 68 -0.17 8.68 13.98
N MET A 69 0.26 8.95 15.22
CA MET A 69 1.52 9.66 15.48
C MET A 69 2.73 8.82 15.04
N GLU A 70 2.76 7.53 15.38
CA GLU A 70 3.84 6.61 14.95
C GLU A 70 3.93 6.51 13.43
N LEU A 71 2.80 6.33 12.74
CA LEU A 71 2.76 6.29 11.28
C LEU A 71 3.20 7.62 10.66
N TYR A 72 2.79 8.75 11.23
CA TYR A 72 3.20 10.06 10.74
C TYR A 72 4.72 10.25 10.86
N ASP A 73 5.31 9.86 11.98
CA ASP A 73 6.75 9.95 12.20
C ASP A 73 7.51 9.02 11.23
N GLU A 74 7.04 7.78 11.04
CA GLU A 74 7.59 6.85 10.05
C GLU A 74 7.56 7.42 8.62
N MET A 75 6.48 8.11 8.24
CA MET A 75 6.33 8.74 6.91
C MET A 75 7.19 10.00 6.75
N LYS A 76 7.49 10.71 7.83
CA LYS A 76 8.34 11.91 7.81
C LYS A 76 9.80 11.57 7.52
N GLU A 77 10.27 10.41 7.98
CA GLU A 77 11.59 9.88 7.62
C GLU A 77 11.72 9.66 6.10
N ILE A 78 10.63 9.22 5.46
CA ILE A 78 10.59 9.00 4.00
C ILE A 78 10.78 10.32 3.24
N THR A 79 10.11 11.38 3.68
CA THR A 79 10.09 12.67 2.97
C THR A 79 11.39 13.45 3.14
N THR A 80 12.10 13.25 4.24
CA THR A 80 13.35 13.96 4.57
C THR A 80 14.57 13.41 3.81
N THR A 81 14.44 12.21 3.20
CA THR A 81 15.54 11.52 2.51
C THR A 81 15.53 11.75 0.98
N ILE A 82 14.69 12.67 0.49
CA ILE A 82 14.58 13.02 -0.95
C ILE A 82 15.27 14.36 -1.23
#